data_AF-G5C4V1-F1
#
_entry.id   AF-G5C4V1-F1
#
_cell.length_a   1.000
_cell.length_b   1.000
_cell.length_c   1.000
_cell.angle_alpha   90.00
_cell.angle_beta   90.00
_cell.angle_gamma   90.00
#
_symmetry.space_group_name_H-M   'P 1'
#
loop_
_entity.id
_entity.type
_entity.pdbx_description
1 polymer ?
#
loop_
_entity_poly.entity_id
_entity_poly.type
_entity_poly.pdbx_seq_one_letter_code
_entity_poly.pdbx_strand_id
1 'polypeptide(L)'
;MLKLPISDRDEWLWGQSHNYVRGSITLFIINLHRSRKKIKLAGTLRNKLVHQYLLQPYGQEGLKSKSVQLNGQPLVMVDDGTLPELKPRPLRAGRTLVIPPVTMGFYVVKNVNALACRYR
;
A
#
# COMPACT_ATOMS: atom_id res chain seq x y z
N MET A 1 16.24 -19.11 25.88
CA MET A 1 16.53 -18.70 24.49
C MET A 1 16.26 -19.90 23.58
N LEU A 2 15.00 -20.14 23.22
CA LEU A 2 14.65 -21.28 22.36
C LEU A 2 14.72 -20.85 20.90
N LYS A 3 15.57 -21.54 20.15
CA LYS A 3 15.69 -21.47 18.70
C LYS A 3 14.75 -22.54 18.14
N LEU A 4 13.65 -22.14 17.51
CA LEU A 4 12.74 -23.09 16.86
C LEU A 4 13.24 -23.40 15.44
N PRO A 5 13.20 -24.67 15.01
CA PRO A 5 13.69 -25.10 13.69
C PRO A 5 12.67 -24.74 12.60
N ILE A 6 13.17 -24.28 11.46
CA ILE A 6 12.37 -24.01 10.27
C ILE A 6 12.12 -25.35 9.56
N SER A 7 10.85 -25.76 9.48
CA SER A 7 10.39 -26.91 8.69
C SER A 7 9.72 -26.39 7.41
N ASP A 8 10.30 -26.71 6.25
CA ASP A 8 9.91 -26.26 4.90
C ASP A 8 8.55 -26.85 4.40
N ARG A 9 7.50 -26.89 5.23
CA ARG A 9 6.20 -27.48 4.84
C ARG A 9 4.94 -26.71 5.22
N ASP A 10 5.05 -25.42 5.57
CA ASP A 10 3.90 -24.55 5.92
C ASP A 10 3.79 -23.31 5.02
N GLU A 11 4.01 -23.45 3.71
CA GLU A 11 3.92 -22.36 2.73
C GLU A 11 2.48 -22.02 2.29
N TRP A 12 1.44 -22.30 3.10
CA TRP A 12 0.05 -22.20 2.66
C TRP A 12 -0.93 -21.32 3.45
N LEU A 13 -0.57 -20.58 4.51
CA LEU A 13 -1.58 -19.72 5.20
C LEU A 13 -1.08 -18.38 5.79
N TRP A 14 0.05 -17.84 5.34
CA TRP A 14 0.43 -16.44 5.66
C TRP A 14 0.41 -15.61 4.38
N GLY A 15 -0.43 -14.56 4.38
CA GLY A 15 -0.94 -13.83 3.22
C GLY A 15 0.05 -13.61 2.09
N GLN A 16 -0.44 -13.74 0.85
CA GLN A 16 0.32 -13.51 -0.38
C GLN A 16 1.20 -12.27 -0.23
N SER A 17 2.48 -12.49 0.05
CA SER A 17 3.44 -11.39 0.09
C SER A 17 3.41 -10.81 -1.31
N HIS A 18 2.97 -9.55 -1.44
CA HIS A 18 3.13 -8.85 -2.69
C HIS A 18 4.63 -8.73 -2.89
N ASN A 19 5.20 -9.62 -3.70
CA ASN A 19 6.62 -9.70 -3.97
C ASN A 19 7.07 -8.38 -4.60
N TYR A 20 7.50 -7.46 -3.75
CA TYR A 20 8.15 -6.22 -4.13
C TYR A 20 9.63 -6.55 -4.23
N VAL A 21 10.10 -6.66 -5.47
CA VAL A 21 11.50 -6.93 -5.74
C VAL A 21 12.36 -5.77 -5.22
N ARG A 22 13.61 -6.09 -4.85
CA ARG A 22 14.63 -5.09 -4.55
C ARG A 22 14.69 -4.02 -5.63
N GLY A 23 14.83 -2.76 -5.24
CA GLY A 23 14.74 -1.64 -6.16
C GLY A 23 13.32 -1.09 -6.38
N SER A 24 12.28 -1.65 -5.77
CA SER A 24 10.94 -1.02 -5.73
C SER A 24 10.94 0.19 -4.79
N ILE A 25 10.08 1.17 -5.06
CA ILE A 25 9.98 2.41 -4.27
C ILE A 25 8.57 2.53 -3.68
N THR A 26 8.48 2.97 -2.44
CA THR A 26 7.21 3.31 -1.79
C THR A 26 7.12 4.81 -1.59
N LEU A 27 6.05 5.42 -2.08
CA LEU A 27 5.72 6.81 -1.83
C LEU A 27 4.66 6.89 -0.74
N PHE A 28 4.89 7.68 0.31
CA PHE A 28 3.86 8.06 1.28
C PHE A 28 3.39 9.48 0.96
N ILE A 29 2.09 9.64 0.72
CA ILE A 29 1.53 10.90 0.24
C ILE A 29 0.36 11.29 1.14
N ILE A 30 0.34 12.56 1.56
CA ILE A 30 -0.76 13.19 2.28
C ILE A 30 -1.29 14.34 1.42
N ASN A 31 -2.60 14.36 1.18
CA ASN A 31 -3.28 15.51 0.58
C ASN A 31 -4.11 16.22 1.64
N LEU A 32 -3.63 17.35 2.16
CA LEU A 32 -4.37 18.19 3.13
C LEU A 32 -5.37 19.14 2.47
N HIS A 33 -5.41 19.21 1.14
CA HIS A 33 -6.30 20.11 0.42
C HIS A 33 -7.75 19.59 0.39
N ARG A 34 -8.72 20.50 0.31
CA ARG A 34 -10.15 20.19 0.13
C ARG A 34 -10.52 19.74 -1.29
N SER A 35 -9.54 19.61 -2.18
CA SER A 35 -9.75 19.15 -3.57
C SER A 35 -8.77 18.03 -3.93
N ARG A 36 -9.13 17.27 -4.96
CA ARG A 36 -8.30 16.17 -5.47
C ARG A 36 -7.00 16.72 -6.04
N LYS A 37 -5.87 16.06 -5.76
CA LYS A 37 -4.59 16.38 -6.38
C LYS A 37 -4.18 15.29 -7.36
N LYS A 38 -3.54 15.70 -8.45
CA LYS A 38 -3.11 14.84 -9.55
C LYS A 38 -1.59 14.83 -9.58
N ILE A 39 -0.99 13.65 -9.43
CA ILE A 39 0.47 13.48 -9.45
C ILE A 39 0.83 12.59 -10.64
N LYS A 40 1.63 13.13 -11.56
CA LYS A 40 2.18 12.36 -12.67
C LYS A 40 3.54 11.82 -12.25
N LEU A 41 3.72 10.51 -12.36
CA LEU A 41 5.03 9.90 -12.20
C LEU A 41 5.89 10.24 -13.42
N ALA A 42 7.15 10.60 -13.17
CA ALA A 42 8.10 11.06 -14.18
C ALA A 42 9.29 10.12 -14.35
N GLY A 43 10.07 10.33 -15.41
CA GLY A 43 11.28 9.56 -15.71
C GLY A 43 11.02 8.05 -15.76
N THR A 44 11.87 7.29 -15.08
CA THR A 44 11.82 5.82 -15.03
C THR A 44 10.58 5.27 -14.32
N LEU A 45 9.82 6.10 -13.61
CA LEU A 45 8.59 5.72 -12.89
C LEU A 45 7.33 5.79 -13.77
N ARG A 46 7.36 6.57 -14.86
CA ARG A 46 6.16 6.95 -15.64
C ARG A 46 5.31 5.76 -16.09
N ASN A 47 5.94 4.69 -16.56
CA ASN A 47 5.26 3.53 -17.15
C ASN A 47 5.29 2.30 -16.23
N LYS A 48 5.43 2.51 -14.92
CA LYS A 48 5.45 1.43 -13.94
C LYS A 48 4.06 1.19 -13.37
N LEU A 49 3.78 -0.08 -13.05
CA LEU A 49 2.60 -0.47 -12.30
C LEU A 49 2.75 0.01 -10.85
N VAL A 50 1.67 0.58 -10.32
CA VAL A 50 1.63 1.11 -8.96
C VAL A 50 0.60 0.34 -8.14
N HIS A 51 0.98 -0.14 -6.97
CA HIS A 51 0.04 -0.64 -5.97
C HIS A 51 -0.35 0.50 -5.05
N GLN A 52 -1.66 0.79 -4.99
CA GLN A 52 -2.21 1.80 -4.10
C GLN A 52 -2.68 1.17 -2.78
N TYR A 53 -2.41 1.87 -1.69
CA TYR A 53 -2.92 1.64 -0.34
C TYR A 53 -3.45 2.97 0.21
N LEU A 54 -4.65 3.35 -0.22
CA LEU A 54 -5.27 4.61 0.17
C LEU A 54 -6.05 4.42 1.47
N LEU A 55 -5.73 5.22 2.48
CA LEU A 55 -6.43 5.26 3.75
C LEU A 55 -7.44 6.40 3.75
N GLN A 56 -8.67 6.07 4.13
CA GLN A 56 -9.76 7.03 4.27
C GLN A 56 -10.52 6.72 5.54
N PRO A 57 -11.16 7.72 6.18
CA PRO A 57 -12.06 7.43 7.28
C PRO A 57 -13.21 6.53 6.81
N TYR A 58 -13.67 5.66 7.70
CA TYR A 58 -14.84 4.81 7.47
C TYR A 58 -16.03 5.28 8.32
N GLY A 59 -17.23 5.29 7.76
CA GLY A 59 -18.44 5.75 8.44
C GLY A 59 -18.78 7.23 8.23
N GLN A 60 -19.84 7.69 8.91
CA GLN A 60 -20.43 9.02 8.69
C GLN A 60 -19.69 10.16 9.41
N GLU A 61 -18.86 9.86 10.40
CA GLU A 61 -18.11 10.85 11.19
C GLU A 61 -16.96 11.52 10.40
N GLY A 62 -16.69 11.05 9.18
CA GLY A 62 -15.62 11.58 8.34
C GLY A 62 -14.29 11.53 9.07
N LEU A 63 -13.52 12.62 9.03
CA LEU A 63 -12.17 12.69 9.62
C LEU A 63 -12.13 12.46 11.14
N LYS A 64 -13.27 12.55 11.84
CA LYS A 64 -13.34 12.27 13.28
C LYS A 64 -13.57 10.79 13.59
N SER A 65 -13.82 9.96 12.57
CA SER A 65 -14.05 8.53 12.74
C SER A 65 -12.87 7.83 13.38
N LYS A 66 -13.19 6.90 14.28
CA LYS A 66 -12.22 5.97 14.88
C LYS A 66 -11.91 4.76 13.99
N SER A 67 -12.62 4.63 12.86
CA SER A 67 -12.47 3.53 11.91
C SER A 67 -11.88 4.02 10.59
N VAL A 68 -11.09 3.16 9.94
CA VAL A 68 -10.43 3.46 8.67
C VAL A 68 -10.77 2.39 7.63
N GLN A 69 -10.80 2.79 6.37
CA GLN A 69 -10.87 1.89 5.23
C GLN A 69 -9.59 1.97 4.39
N LEU A 70 -9.15 0.82 3.89
CA LEU A 70 -8.09 0.67 2.92
C LEU A 70 -8.69 0.43 1.54
N ASN A 71 -8.41 1.32 0.60
CA ASN A 71 -8.90 1.21 -0.79
C ASN A 71 -10.43 1.03 -0.91
N GLY A 72 -11.19 1.55 0.06
CA GLY A 72 -12.64 1.45 0.12
C GLY A 72 -13.18 0.26 0.92
N GLN A 73 -12.31 -0.59 1.49
CA GLN A 73 -12.70 -1.70 2.35
C GLN A 73 -12.34 -1.41 3.81
N PRO A 74 -13.26 -1.58 4.78
CA PRO A 74 -12.95 -1.40 6.20
C PRO A 74 -11.75 -2.24 6.64
N LEU A 75 -10.83 -1.64 7.39
CA LEU A 75 -9.77 -2.39 8.04
C LEU A 75 -10.24 -2.78 9.44
N VAL A 76 -10.51 -4.06 9.60
CA VAL A 76 -10.89 -4.68 10.87
C VAL A 76 -10.05 -5.93 11.06
N MET A 77 -9.78 -6.29 12.31
CA MET A 77 -9.19 -7.60 12.63
C MET A 77 -10.11 -8.71 12.10
N VAL A 78 -9.52 -9.83 11.66
CA VAL A 78 -10.30 -11.01 11.28
C VAL A 78 -10.91 -11.66 12.53
N ASP A 79 -10.10 -11.71 13.59
CA ASP A 79 -10.43 -12.18 14.94
C ASP A 79 -9.41 -11.55 15.93
N ASP A 80 -9.48 -11.88 17.21
CA ASP A 80 -8.63 -11.28 18.26
C ASP A 80 -7.12 -11.55 18.10
N GLY A 81 -6.72 -12.53 17.29
CA GLY A 81 -5.33 -12.91 17.05
C GLY A 81 -4.80 -12.61 15.65
N THR A 82 -5.68 -12.24 14.71
CA THR A 82 -5.35 -12.24 13.27
C THR A 82 -5.50 -10.86 12.63
N LEU A 83 -4.38 -10.28 12.21
CA LEU A 83 -4.35 -9.06 11.40
C LEU A 83 -4.98 -9.31 10.02
N PRO A 84 -5.74 -8.35 9.46
CA PRO A 84 -6.27 -8.50 8.12
C PRO A 84 -5.17 -8.41 7.07
N GLU A 85 -5.40 -9.05 5.93
CA GLU A 85 -4.58 -8.85 4.75
C GLU A 85 -4.75 -7.42 4.20
N LEU A 86 -3.63 -6.71 4.00
CA LEU A 86 -3.64 -5.38 3.39
C LEU A 86 -3.64 -5.51 1.86
N LYS A 87 -4.83 -5.54 1.26
CA LYS A 87 -4.97 -5.72 -0.20
C LYS A 87 -4.69 -4.43 -0.99
N PRO A 88 -3.71 -4.42 -1.92
CA PRO A 88 -3.45 -3.31 -2.81
C PRO A 88 -4.56 -3.16 -3.85
N ARG A 89 -4.73 -1.93 -4.32
CA ARG A 89 -5.42 -1.66 -5.57
C ARG A 89 -4.39 -1.40 -6.67
N PRO A 90 -4.24 -2.27 -7.68
CA PRO A 90 -3.33 -2.04 -8.79
C PRO A 90 -3.83 -0.88 -9.66
N LEU A 91 -2.95 0.08 -9.92
CA LEU A 91 -3.16 1.16 -10.85
C LEU A 91 -2.38 0.86 -12.14
N ARG A 92 -3.06 1.03 -13.29
CA ARG A 92 -2.45 0.80 -14.61
C ARG A 92 -1.25 1.73 -14.83
N ALA A 93 -0.21 1.22 -15.49
CA ALA A 93 0.96 2.00 -15.87
C ALA A 93 0.59 3.26 -16.66
N GLY A 94 1.34 4.34 -16.48
CA GLY A 94 1.10 5.61 -17.18
C GLY A 94 -0.08 6.43 -16.63
N ARG A 95 -0.87 5.91 -15.68
CA ARG A 95 -1.93 6.68 -15.04
C ARG A 95 -1.37 7.76 -14.12
N THR A 96 -2.04 8.90 -14.12
CA THR A 96 -1.87 9.92 -13.10
C THR A 96 -2.45 9.42 -11.78
N LEU A 97 -1.69 9.51 -10.70
CA LEU A 97 -2.17 9.21 -9.37
C LEU A 97 -3.16 10.30 -8.95
N VAL A 98 -4.37 9.90 -8.57
CA VAL A 98 -5.41 10.82 -8.09
C VAL A 98 -5.53 10.65 -6.59
N ILE A 99 -5.11 11.69 -5.85
CA ILE A 99 -5.14 11.71 -4.39
C ILE A 99 -6.41 12.45 -3.95
N PRO A 100 -7.36 11.78 -3.27
CA PRO A 100 -8.58 12.43 -2.80
C PRO A 100 -8.35 13.53 -1.76
N PRO A 101 -9.33 14.43 -1.53
CA PRO A 101 -9.22 15.47 -0.52
C PRO A 101 -9.03 14.89 0.87
N VAL A 102 -8.15 15.50 1.67
CA VAL A 102 -7.93 15.15 3.10
C VAL A 102 -7.74 13.65 3.32
N THR A 103 -6.83 13.05 2.56
CA THR A 103 -6.49 11.62 2.65
C THR A 103 -4.98 11.41 2.74
N MET A 104 -4.59 10.21 3.15
CA MET A 104 -3.21 9.74 3.06
C MET A 104 -3.16 8.36 2.43
N GLY A 105 -2.00 7.97 1.90
CA GLY A 105 -1.83 6.61 1.41
C GLY A 105 -0.42 6.30 0.94
N PHE A 106 -0.21 5.02 0.69
CA PHE A 106 1.03 4.49 0.16
C PHE A 106 0.86 4.08 -1.30
N TYR A 107 1.88 4.34 -2.10
CA TYR A 107 1.92 4.00 -3.53
C TYR A 107 3.23 3.29 -3.79
N VAL A 108 3.17 1.98 -3.97
CA VAL A 108 4.35 1.15 -4.24
C VAL A 108 4.53 1.05 -5.75
N VAL A 109 5.58 1.66 -6.26
CA VAL A 109 5.98 1.57 -7.67
C VAL A 109 6.83 0.31 -7.83
N LYS A 110 6.27 -0.70 -8.50
CA LYS A 110 6.93 -2.01 -8.65
C LYS A 110 8.00 -1.97 -9.73
N ASN A 111 9.04 -2.80 -9.57
CA ASN A 111 10.02 -3.12 -10.61
C ASN A 111 10.71 -1.86 -11.20
N VAL A 112 10.99 -0.87 -10.35
CA VAL A 112 11.71 0.35 -10.75
C VAL A 112 13.20 0.08 -10.94
N ASN A 113 13.75 -0.91 -10.23
CA ASN A 113 15.18 -1.23 -10.21
C ASN A 113 16.02 0.00 -9.76
N ALA A 114 15.49 0.78 -8.82
CA ALA A 114 16.16 1.97 -8.30
C ALA A 114 17.46 1.58 -7.61
N LEU A 115 18.59 2.07 -8.10
CA LEU A 115 19.94 1.65 -7.68
C LEU A 115 20.12 1.70 -6.15
N ALA A 116 19.71 2.81 -5.53
CA ALA A 116 19.83 3.03 -4.09
C ALA A 116 18.97 2.07 -3.24
N CYS A 117 17.97 1.41 -3.82
CA CYS A 117 17.07 0.51 -3.13
C CYS A 117 17.39 -0.98 -3.39
N ARG A 118 18.56 -1.29 -3.98
CA ARG A 118 18.98 -2.68 -4.31
C ARG A 118 19.99 -3.28 -3.34
N TYR A 119 20.90 -2.45 -2.83
CA TYR A 119 22.04 -2.89 -2.04
C TYR A 119 21.93 -2.23 -0.67
N ARG A 120 21.28 -2.92 0.26
CA ARG A 120 21.28 -2.57 1.68
C ARG A 120 21.53 -3.83 2.49
#